data_AF-A0A8S3QQL7-F1
#
_entry.id   AF-A0A8S3QQL7-F1
#
_cell.length_a   1.000
_cell.length_b   1.000
_cell.length_c   1.000
_cell.angle_alpha   90.00
_cell.angle_beta   90.00
_cell.angle_gamma   90.00
#
_symmetry.space_group_name_H-M   'P 1'
#
loop_
_entity.id
_entity.type
_entity.pdbx_description
1 polymer ?
#
loop_
_entity_poly.entity_id
_entity_poly.type
_entity_poly.pdbx_seq_one_letter_code
_entity_poly.pdbx_strand_id
1 'polypeptide(L)'
;MANHKLDPAHYFTSPGLSYDAMLKCTGVRLELLSDPDMLMMFENATRGGVAMISHRHGKANNPYMKNFDSSQPTKYLTYLDANNLYGWAMVQSLPTGDFEWVEPEEIEYPDDHEYGAMVECDLEYPEKLHNAHNDYPLAPENVKINKVRKLVPHLGKREKYTLHYGNLKMYLTMGMKLTKTRRIIRFRQSPWLKHYIDLNTALCTKAKTDSEKDFFKLMNVSVFGKTMENIRKRVDVRLVNREKQALKLVAKPNFDRRVVFTNNLAAVHMKKTKLKFDKPVYLGACILDISKTLMYDFHYGFIRKMYGDNAPLF
;
A
#
# COMPACT_ATOMS: atom_id res chain seq x y z
N MET A 1 14.13 24.28 -5.44
CA MET A 1 14.49 23.55 -4.19
C MET A 1 14.17 24.33 -2.90
N ALA A 2 13.83 25.62 -2.95
CA ALA A 2 13.31 26.38 -1.80
C ALA A 2 11.86 26.03 -1.40
N ASN A 3 11.15 25.24 -2.22
CA ASN A 3 9.70 25.06 -2.15
C ASN A 3 9.22 24.38 -0.85
N HIS A 4 10.03 23.48 -0.28
CA HIS A 4 9.72 22.77 0.97
C HIS A 4 10.45 23.33 2.19
N LYS A 5 11.24 24.40 2.02
CA LYS A 5 12.05 25.05 3.08
C LYS A 5 12.95 24.07 3.86
N LEU A 6 13.43 23.02 3.21
CA LEU A 6 14.39 22.04 3.75
C LEU A 6 15.59 22.00 2.81
N ASP A 7 16.79 21.89 3.38
CA ASP A 7 18.01 21.70 2.60
C ASP A 7 18.22 20.20 2.31
N PRO A 8 18.17 19.77 1.03
CA PRO A 8 18.40 18.38 0.65
C PRO A 8 19.77 17.83 1.07
N ALA A 9 20.78 18.68 1.27
CA ALA A 9 22.13 18.27 1.68
C ALA A 9 22.16 17.60 3.06
N HIS A 10 21.13 17.80 3.89
CA HIS A 10 20.97 17.13 5.18
C HIS A 10 20.33 15.73 5.09
N TYR A 11 19.99 15.26 3.89
CA TYR A 11 19.27 14.01 3.70
C TYR A 11 20.06 13.00 2.85
N PHE A 12 20.20 11.78 3.38
CA PHE A 12 20.81 10.68 2.64
C PHE A 12 19.96 10.18 1.47
N THR A 13 18.64 10.39 1.51
CA THR A 13 17.71 9.83 0.52
C THR A 13 16.49 10.74 0.32
N SER A 14 15.94 10.77 -0.90
CA SER A 14 14.73 11.53 -1.24
C SER A 14 13.51 11.13 -0.39
N PRO A 15 13.29 9.85 -0.03
CA PRO A 15 12.18 9.50 0.88
C PRO A 15 12.31 10.07 2.30
N GLY A 16 13.53 10.23 2.81
CA GLY A 16 13.75 10.92 4.09
C GLY A 16 13.34 12.39 4.00
N LEU A 17 13.82 13.07 2.95
CA LEU A 17 13.46 14.47 2.68
C LEU A 17 11.96 14.65 2.47
N SER A 18 11.33 13.78 1.69
CA SER A 18 9.90 13.79 1.40
C SER A 18 9.05 13.67 2.66
N TYR A 19 9.40 12.75 3.57
CA TYR A 19 8.66 12.54 4.80
C TYR A 19 8.74 13.76 5.73
N ASP A 20 9.92 14.34 5.93
CA ASP A 20 10.09 15.53 6.75
C ASP A 20 9.45 16.76 6.11
N ALA A 21 9.52 16.89 4.78
CA ALA A 21 8.83 17.95 4.04
C ALA A 21 7.32 17.86 4.23
N MET A 22 6.76 16.64 4.20
CA MET A 22 5.35 16.39 4.45
C MET A 22 4.95 16.80 5.87
N LEU A 23 5.71 16.40 6.89
CA LEU A 23 5.43 16.76 8.29
C LEU A 23 5.50 18.29 8.49
N LYS A 24 6.51 18.94 7.92
CA LYS A 24 6.68 20.39 7.98
C LYS A 24 5.57 21.15 7.26
N CYS A 25 5.12 20.64 6.11
CA CYS A 25 4.10 21.28 5.29
C CYS A 25 2.71 21.16 5.90
N THR A 26 2.40 20.02 6.50
CA THR A 26 1.06 19.72 7.04
C THR A 26 0.92 20.12 8.51
N GLY A 27 2.03 20.16 9.27
CA GLY A 27 2.01 20.39 10.72
C GLY A 27 1.34 19.24 11.50
N VAL A 28 1.06 18.12 10.83
CA VAL A 28 0.36 16.97 11.43
C VAL A 28 1.19 16.36 12.56
N ARG A 29 0.50 15.93 13.62
CA ARG A 29 1.08 15.08 14.66
C ARG A 29 0.52 13.68 14.49
N LEU A 30 1.40 12.75 14.14
CA LEU A 30 1.06 11.35 13.95
C LEU A 30 1.40 10.58 15.23
N GLU A 31 0.40 9.98 15.85
CA GLU A 31 0.61 9.11 17.01
C GLU A 31 1.37 7.84 16.57
N LEU A 32 2.25 7.34 17.43
CA LEU A 32 2.93 6.07 17.23
C LEU A 32 2.20 4.98 18.04
N LEU A 33 1.98 3.83 17.42
CA LEU A 33 1.35 2.68 18.07
C LEU A 33 2.26 2.15 19.19
N SER A 34 1.76 2.19 20.42
CA SER A 34 2.40 1.63 21.61
C SER A 34 2.01 0.17 21.84
N ASP A 35 0.80 -0.21 21.44
CA ASP A 35 0.27 -1.58 21.51
C ASP A 35 0.85 -2.46 20.37
N PRO A 36 1.57 -3.55 20.71
CA PRO A 36 2.09 -4.50 19.72
C PRO A 36 1.01 -5.19 18.88
N ASP A 37 -0.17 -5.46 19.42
CA ASP A 37 -1.25 -6.15 18.71
C ASP A 37 -1.91 -5.26 17.67
N MET A 38 -2.05 -3.95 17.97
CA MET A 38 -2.48 -2.97 16.96
C MET A 38 -1.46 -2.88 15.83
N LEU A 39 -0.16 -2.82 16.17
CA LEU A 39 0.92 -2.80 15.19
C LEU A 39 0.85 -4.04 14.28
N MET A 40 0.70 -5.24 14.86
CA MET A 40 0.58 -6.48 14.09
C MET A 40 -0.67 -6.48 13.20
N MET A 41 -1.80 -5.94 13.66
CA MET A 41 -3.03 -5.83 12.88
C MET A 41 -2.85 -4.93 11.65
N PHE A 42 -2.23 -3.75 11.78
CA PHE A 42 -1.91 -2.89 10.63
C PHE A 42 -0.87 -3.50 9.68
N GLU A 43 0.15 -4.19 10.21
CA GLU A 43 1.12 -4.91 9.39
C GLU A 43 0.46 -6.05 8.59
N ASN A 44 -0.48 -6.78 9.19
CA ASN A 44 -1.24 -7.83 8.52
C ASN A 44 -2.22 -7.28 7.48
N ALA A 45 -2.74 -6.07 7.68
CA ALA A 45 -3.58 -5.37 6.70
C ALA A 45 -2.79 -4.88 5.47
N THR A 46 -1.47 -4.74 5.59
CA THR A 46 -0.61 -4.21 4.53
C THR A 46 -0.54 -5.19 3.35
N ARG A 47 -1.34 -4.90 2.31
CA ARG A 47 -1.42 -5.67 1.06
C ARG A 47 -1.21 -4.74 -0.12
N GLY A 48 -0.20 -5.04 -0.94
CA GLY A 48 0.17 -4.23 -2.11
C GLY A 48 -0.93 -4.11 -3.17
N GLY A 49 -0.56 -3.55 -4.32
CA GLY A 49 -1.46 -3.46 -5.47
C GLY A 49 -1.88 -4.85 -5.97
N VAL A 50 -3.12 -4.97 -6.43
CA VAL A 50 -3.62 -6.21 -7.03
C VAL A 50 -2.99 -6.37 -8.40
N ALA A 51 -2.19 -7.42 -8.57
CA ALA A 51 -1.56 -7.77 -9.83
C ALA A 51 -1.98 -9.19 -10.20
N MET A 52 -2.92 -9.30 -11.14
CA MET A 52 -3.48 -10.57 -11.59
C MET A 52 -3.63 -10.58 -13.11
N ILE A 53 -3.65 -11.78 -13.66
CA ILE A 53 -3.92 -12.08 -15.06
C ILE A 53 -5.14 -12.98 -15.05
N SER A 54 -6.29 -12.46 -15.50
CA SER A 54 -7.56 -13.20 -15.53
C SER A 54 -7.63 -14.08 -16.78
N HIS A 55 -7.06 -13.61 -17.88
CA HIS A 55 -6.96 -14.34 -19.13
C HIS A 55 -5.55 -14.31 -19.69
N ARG A 56 -4.92 -15.50 -19.78
CA ARG A 56 -3.51 -15.65 -20.16
C ARG A 56 -3.13 -15.07 -21.51
N HIS A 57 -4.09 -14.93 -22.44
CA HIS A 57 -3.83 -14.42 -23.77
C HIS A 57 -5.05 -13.70 -24.34
N GLY A 58 -4.87 -12.42 -24.69
CA GLY A 58 -5.81 -11.61 -25.45
C GLY A 58 -5.20 -11.20 -26.78
N LYS A 59 -5.92 -11.44 -27.88
CA LYS A 59 -5.53 -10.99 -29.23
C LYS A 59 -6.60 -10.06 -29.78
N ALA A 60 -6.19 -8.91 -30.30
CA ALA A 60 -7.08 -8.00 -31.00
C ALA A 60 -7.51 -8.58 -32.36
N ASN A 61 -8.77 -8.39 -32.74
CA ASN A 61 -9.31 -8.70 -34.07
C ASN A 61 -10.10 -7.49 -34.55
N ASN A 62 -9.46 -6.52 -35.20
CA ASN A 62 -10.16 -5.34 -35.71
C ASN A 62 -9.48 -4.85 -37.01
N PRO A 63 -10.15 -3.98 -37.80
CA PRO A 63 -9.66 -3.57 -39.13
C PRO A 63 -8.28 -2.92 -39.16
N TYR A 64 -7.74 -2.49 -38.01
CA TYR A 64 -6.41 -1.91 -37.90
C TYR A 64 -5.29 -2.97 -37.77
N MET A 65 -5.64 -4.25 -37.61
CA MET A 65 -4.69 -5.35 -37.46
C MET A 65 -4.34 -5.99 -38.82
N LYS A 66 -3.06 -6.31 -39.03
CA LYS A 66 -2.58 -6.97 -40.28
C LYS A 66 -3.28 -8.30 -40.59
N ASN A 67 -3.66 -9.04 -39.54
CA ASN A 67 -4.30 -10.36 -39.65
C ASN A 67 -5.77 -10.29 -39.22
N PHE A 68 -6.47 -9.22 -39.59
CA PHE A 68 -7.90 -9.07 -39.32
C PHE A 68 -8.71 -10.14 -40.05
N ASP A 69 -9.58 -10.82 -39.31
CA ASP A 69 -10.50 -11.79 -39.84
C ASP A 69 -11.93 -11.25 -39.70
N SER A 70 -12.54 -10.88 -40.83
CA SER A 70 -13.91 -10.34 -40.89
C SER A 70 -14.98 -11.38 -40.58
N SER A 71 -14.64 -12.68 -40.55
CA SER A 71 -15.56 -13.74 -40.14
C SER A 71 -15.68 -13.87 -38.62
N GLN A 72 -14.73 -13.28 -37.87
CA GLN A 72 -14.70 -13.31 -36.41
C GLN A 72 -15.22 -11.98 -35.82
N PRO A 73 -15.80 -11.99 -34.60
CA PRO A 73 -16.22 -10.77 -33.94
C PRO A 73 -15.09 -9.75 -33.79
N THR A 74 -15.43 -8.47 -33.94
CA THR A 74 -14.47 -7.39 -33.73
C THR A 74 -14.08 -7.31 -32.26
N LYS A 75 -12.77 -7.36 -31.99
CA LYS A 75 -12.17 -7.30 -30.66
C LYS A 75 -11.08 -6.23 -30.60
N TYR A 76 -11.23 -5.33 -29.64
CA TYR A 76 -10.23 -4.32 -29.30
C TYR A 76 -9.54 -4.67 -27.99
N LEU A 77 -8.31 -4.20 -27.82
CA LEU A 77 -7.59 -4.26 -26.55
C LEU A 77 -7.34 -2.82 -26.11
N THR A 78 -7.57 -2.55 -24.83
CA THR A 78 -7.40 -1.23 -24.25
C THR A 78 -6.57 -1.35 -22.97
N TYR A 79 -5.63 -0.43 -22.79
CA TYR A 79 -4.83 -0.30 -21.57
C TYR A 79 -5.22 0.99 -20.87
N LEU A 80 -5.67 0.87 -19.62
CA LEU A 80 -6.07 2.01 -18.79
C LEU A 80 -5.20 2.04 -17.55
N ASP A 81 -4.67 3.22 -17.23
CA ASP A 81 -3.79 3.45 -16.09
C ASP A 81 -4.34 4.57 -15.22
N ALA A 82 -4.39 4.32 -13.91
CA ALA A 82 -4.85 5.32 -12.95
C ALA A 82 -3.73 6.33 -12.67
N ASN A 83 -3.91 7.55 -13.18
CA ASN A 83 -2.99 8.66 -12.92
C ASN A 83 -2.88 8.95 -11.42
N ASN A 84 -1.72 8.67 -10.83
CA ASN A 84 -1.40 8.95 -9.42
C ASN A 84 -2.40 8.33 -8.41
N LEU A 85 -2.71 7.04 -8.58
CA LEU A 85 -3.64 6.29 -7.72
C LEU A 85 -3.40 6.46 -6.22
N TYR A 86 -2.15 6.37 -5.76
CA TYR A 86 -1.84 6.55 -4.34
C TYR A 86 -1.97 8.00 -3.89
N GLY A 87 -1.67 8.98 -4.74
CA GLY A 87 -1.94 10.38 -4.44
C GLY A 87 -3.44 10.65 -4.27
N TRP A 88 -4.30 10.00 -5.07
CA TRP A 88 -5.75 10.07 -4.88
C TRP A 88 -6.18 9.51 -3.52
N ALA A 89 -5.58 8.41 -3.06
CA ALA A 89 -5.86 7.84 -1.74
C ALA A 89 -5.32 8.73 -0.61
N MET A 90 -4.18 9.38 -0.83
CA MET A 90 -3.54 10.28 0.14
C MET A 90 -4.31 11.57 0.40
N VAL A 91 -5.16 12.02 -0.52
CA VAL A 91 -6.00 13.21 -0.31
C VAL A 91 -7.31 12.91 0.43
N GLN A 92 -7.62 11.63 0.68
CA GLN A 92 -8.76 11.21 1.49
C GLN A 92 -8.47 11.40 2.98
N SER A 93 -9.48 11.17 3.83
CA SER A 93 -9.26 11.13 5.27
C SER A 93 -8.32 9.99 5.65
N LEU A 94 -7.23 10.32 6.34
CA LEU A 94 -6.23 9.39 6.81
C LEU A 94 -6.11 9.47 8.34
N PRO A 95 -5.80 8.35 9.02
CA PRO A 95 -5.63 8.33 10.47
C PRO A 95 -4.54 9.28 10.96
N THR A 96 -4.76 9.88 12.13
CA THR A 96 -3.78 10.74 12.81
C THR A 96 -3.37 10.20 14.18
N GLY A 97 -4.31 9.62 14.94
CA GLY A 97 -4.10 9.20 16.32
C GLY A 97 -5.40 8.82 17.02
N ASP A 98 -5.36 8.80 18.34
CA ASP A 98 -6.41 8.35 19.25
C ASP A 98 -6.83 6.90 18.94
N PHE A 99 -5.82 6.02 18.84
CA PHE A 99 -6.06 4.61 18.54
C PHE A 99 -6.59 3.88 19.77
N GLU A 100 -7.75 3.26 19.63
CA GLU A 100 -8.37 2.50 20.71
C GLU A 100 -9.02 1.22 20.19
N TRP A 101 -8.96 0.17 21.00
CA TRP A 101 -9.77 -1.03 20.78
C TRP A 101 -11.21 -0.72 21.16
N VAL A 102 -12.15 -1.09 20.29
CA VAL A 102 -13.58 -0.96 20.55
C VAL A 102 -14.27 -2.31 20.35
N GLU A 103 -15.36 -2.51 21.08
CA GLU A 103 -16.12 -3.75 20.98
C GLU A 103 -16.84 -3.84 19.62
N PRO A 104 -16.89 -5.02 18.99
CA PRO A 104 -17.48 -5.20 17.66
C PRO A 104 -18.93 -4.73 17.51
N GLU A 105 -19.71 -4.80 18.58
CA GLU A 105 -21.13 -4.47 18.64
C GLU A 105 -21.40 -2.95 18.66
N GLU A 106 -20.37 -2.13 18.89
CA GLU A 106 -20.51 -0.69 19.14
C GLU A 106 -20.26 0.20 17.91
N ILE A 107 -19.96 -0.37 16.74
CA ILE A 107 -19.64 0.43 15.55
C ILE A 107 -20.87 0.68 14.68
N GLU A 108 -21.42 1.87 14.83
CA GLU A 108 -21.96 2.62 13.70
C GLU A 108 -20.79 3.33 13.01
N TYR A 109 -20.63 3.16 11.69
CA TYR A 109 -19.65 3.93 10.93
C TYR A 109 -20.25 5.33 10.72
N PRO A 110 -19.87 6.33 11.51
CA PRO A 110 -20.52 7.61 11.39
C PRO A 110 -20.09 8.25 10.08
N ASP A 111 -21.04 8.85 9.36
CA ASP A 111 -20.76 9.60 8.13
C ASP A 111 -20.05 10.95 8.44
N ASP A 112 -19.78 11.25 9.72
CA ASP A 112 -19.21 12.50 10.22
C ASP A 112 -17.72 12.70 9.88
N HIS A 113 -17.09 11.76 9.17
CA HIS A 113 -15.71 11.83 8.65
C HIS A 113 -14.59 12.05 9.69
N GLU A 114 -14.91 12.21 10.98
CA GLU A 114 -13.93 12.47 12.05
C GLU A 114 -13.27 11.18 12.53
N TYR A 115 -14.03 10.10 12.61
CA TYR A 115 -13.53 8.79 13.02
C TYR A 115 -13.45 7.82 11.85
N GLY A 116 -12.42 6.99 11.88
CA GLY A 116 -12.25 5.84 11.00
C GLY A 116 -11.98 4.59 11.82
N ALA A 117 -12.00 3.44 11.13
CA ALA A 117 -11.73 2.16 11.75
C ALA A 117 -10.91 1.23 10.86
N MET A 118 -10.08 0.40 11.52
CA MET A 118 -9.44 -0.77 10.94
C MET A 118 -10.11 -2.01 11.55
N VAL A 119 -10.72 -2.84 10.71
CA VAL A 119 -11.58 -3.94 11.16
C VAL A 119 -10.93 -5.27 10.81
N GLU A 120 -10.86 -6.21 11.76
CA GLU A 120 -10.56 -7.61 11.49
C GLU A 120 -11.87 -8.41 11.52
N CYS A 121 -12.18 -9.06 10.41
CA CYS A 121 -13.44 -9.77 10.25
C CYS A 121 -13.33 -11.03 9.37
N ASP A 122 -14.42 -11.81 9.36
CA ASP A 122 -14.61 -12.93 8.45
C ASP A 122 -15.63 -12.55 7.38
N LEU A 123 -15.26 -12.71 6.11
CA LEU A 123 -16.11 -12.40 4.97
C LEU A 123 -16.42 -13.66 4.16
N GLU A 124 -17.68 -13.81 3.78
CA GLU A 124 -18.12 -14.84 2.84
C GLU A 124 -18.37 -14.23 1.46
N TYR A 125 -18.01 -15.01 0.43
CA TYR A 125 -18.21 -14.67 -0.97
C TYR A 125 -19.36 -15.50 -1.54
N PRO A 126 -20.58 -14.93 -1.69
CA PRO A 126 -21.72 -15.69 -2.19
C PRO A 126 -21.48 -16.27 -3.58
N GLU A 127 -21.87 -17.52 -3.79
CA GLU A 127 -21.71 -18.24 -5.08
C GLU A 127 -22.35 -17.48 -6.25
N LYS A 128 -23.47 -16.80 -6.01
CA LYS A 128 -24.15 -15.97 -7.03
C LYS A 128 -23.27 -14.86 -7.62
N LEU A 129 -22.21 -14.44 -6.92
CA LEU A 129 -21.28 -13.41 -7.39
C LEU A 129 -20.08 -13.98 -8.13
N HIS A 130 -19.86 -15.30 -8.11
CA HIS A 130 -18.63 -15.92 -8.62
C HIS A 130 -18.41 -15.59 -10.09
N ASN A 131 -19.42 -15.77 -10.93
CA ASN A 131 -19.33 -15.44 -12.36
C ASN A 131 -19.11 -13.94 -12.59
N ALA A 132 -19.83 -13.09 -11.85
CA ALA A 132 -19.77 -11.64 -12.04
C ALA A 132 -18.43 -11.04 -11.57
N HIS A 133 -17.77 -11.65 -10.59
CA HIS A 133 -16.55 -11.13 -9.98
C HIS A 133 -15.29 -11.95 -10.31
N ASN A 134 -15.40 -12.99 -11.15
CA ASN A 134 -14.30 -13.87 -11.50
C ASN A 134 -13.08 -13.13 -12.08
N ASP A 135 -13.36 -12.06 -12.83
CA ASP A 135 -12.33 -11.27 -13.51
C ASP A 135 -11.58 -10.32 -12.58
N TYR A 136 -12.13 -9.95 -11.42
CA TYR A 136 -11.45 -9.05 -10.48
C TYR A 136 -11.88 -9.24 -9.02
N PRO A 137 -11.69 -10.44 -8.42
CA PRO A 137 -12.26 -10.72 -7.10
C PRO A 137 -11.85 -9.72 -6.02
N LEU A 138 -12.83 -9.32 -5.22
CA LEU A 138 -12.67 -8.49 -4.03
C LEU A 138 -11.80 -9.17 -2.94
N ALA A 139 -11.30 -8.35 -2.01
CA ALA A 139 -10.56 -8.77 -0.81
C ALA A 139 -9.41 -9.76 -1.09
N PRO A 140 -8.33 -9.34 -1.78
CA PRO A 140 -7.22 -10.24 -2.11
C PRO A 140 -6.39 -10.64 -0.87
N GLU A 141 -5.87 -11.87 -0.83
CA GLU A 141 -5.09 -12.39 0.30
C GLU A 141 -3.66 -12.77 -0.06
N ASN A 142 -2.74 -12.64 0.91
CA ASN A 142 -1.36 -13.09 0.74
C ASN A 142 -1.27 -14.61 0.92
N VAL A 143 -1.40 -15.34 -0.18
CA VAL A 143 -1.33 -16.81 -0.21
C VAL A 143 0.09 -17.27 -0.54
N LYS A 144 0.54 -18.34 0.11
CA LYS A 144 1.82 -19.00 -0.22
C LYS A 144 1.58 -19.98 -1.36
N ILE A 145 2.02 -19.62 -2.56
CA ILE A 145 2.02 -20.52 -3.73
C ILE A 145 3.44 -21.01 -3.93
N ASN A 146 3.65 -22.32 -3.80
CA ASN A 146 4.98 -22.94 -3.79
C ASN A 146 5.88 -22.32 -2.70
N LYS A 147 6.98 -21.67 -3.11
CA LYS A 147 7.95 -21.00 -2.22
C LYS A 147 7.78 -19.49 -2.13
N VAL A 148 6.76 -18.91 -2.80
CA VAL A 148 6.60 -17.46 -2.92
C VAL A 148 5.23 -17.04 -2.37
N ARG A 149 5.21 -15.99 -1.54
CA ARG A 149 3.95 -15.34 -1.15
C ARG A 149 3.51 -14.44 -2.29
N LYS A 150 2.26 -14.58 -2.71
CA LYS A 150 1.62 -13.74 -3.72
C LYS A 150 0.33 -13.18 -3.15
N LEU A 151 0.01 -11.95 -3.54
CA LEU A 151 -1.31 -11.38 -3.29
C LEU A 151 -2.26 -11.94 -4.34
N VAL A 152 -3.26 -12.70 -3.92
CA VAL A 152 -4.16 -13.45 -4.79
C VAL A 152 -5.60 -13.02 -4.51
N PRO A 153 -6.30 -12.45 -5.50
CA PRO A 153 -7.74 -12.33 -5.45
C PRO A 153 -8.36 -13.70 -5.77
N HIS A 154 -9.35 -14.12 -4.97
CA HIS A 154 -10.07 -15.37 -5.17
C HIS A 154 -11.51 -15.26 -4.66
N LEU A 155 -12.37 -16.22 -5.02
CA LEU A 155 -13.80 -16.21 -4.66
C LEU A 155 -14.10 -17.04 -3.39
N GLY A 156 -13.07 -17.36 -2.60
CA GLY A 156 -13.22 -18.13 -1.36
C GLY A 156 -13.71 -17.27 -0.18
N LYS A 157 -13.84 -17.88 0.99
CA LYS A 157 -14.04 -17.16 2.26
C LYS A 157 -12.78 -16.40 2.67
N ARG A 158 -12.94 -15.44 3.56
CA ARG A 158 -11.87 -14.69 4.23
C ARG A 158 -12.02 -14.87 5.71
N GLU A 159 -10.94 -15.24 6.38
CA GLU A 159 -10.91 -15.42 7.82
C GLU A 159 -9.86 -14.49 8.42
N LYS A 160 -10.20 -13.79 9.50
CA LYS A 160 -9.32 -12.81 10.17
C LYS A 160 -8.75 -11.79 9.18
N TYR A 161 -9.58 -11.34 8.24
CA TYR A 161 -9.19 -10.38 7.23
C TYR A 161 -9.24 -8.97 7.78
N THR A 162 -8.09 -8.31 7.84
CA THR A 162 -7.98 -6.94 8.33
C THR A 162 -8.14 -5.92 7.20
N LEU A 163 -9.05 -4.96 7.30
CA LEU A 163 -9.25 -3.95 6.26
C LEU A 163 -9.75 -2.61 6.81
N HIS A 164 -9.49 -1.55 6.05
CA HIS A 164 -10.08 -0.25 6.31
C HIS A 164 -11.62 -0.29 6.22
N TYR A 165 -12.32 0.40 7.12
CA TYR A 165 -13.79 0.37 7.18
C TYR A 165 -14.48 0.76 5.85
N GLY A 166 -13.92 1.72 5.11
CA GLY A 166 -14.43 2.11 3.80
C GLY A 166 -14.40 0.96 2.77
N ASN A 167 -13.38 0.11 2.83
CA ASN A 167 -13.28 -1.08 2.00
C ASN A 167 -14.32 -2.12 2.41
N LEU A 168 -14.52 -2.31 3.71
CA LEU A 168 -15.56 -3.21 4.22
C LEU A 168 -16.95 -2.77 3.74
N LYS A 169 -17.29 -1.48 3.90
CA LYS A 169 -18.56 -0.91 3.42
C LYS A 169 -18.75 -1.17 1.92
N MET A 170 -17.72 -0.92 1.11
CA MET A 170 -17.77 -1.16 -0.33
C MET A 170 -17.95 -2.65 -0.67
N TYR A 171 -17.23 -3.56 -0.01
CA TYR A 171 -17.37 -5.00 -0.26
C TYR A 171 -18.76 -5.53 0.09
N LEU A 172 -19.35 -5.03 1.18
CA LEU A 172 -20.72 -5.33 1.57
C LEU A 172 -21.74 -4.81 0.55
N THR A 173 -21.57 -3.57 0.07
CA THR A 173 -22.41 -3.01 -1.01
C THR A 173 -22.30 -3.81 -2.30
N MET A 174 -21.11 -4.36 -2.60
CA MET A 174 -20.88 -5.26 -3.74
C MET A 174 -21.34 -6.71 -3.48
N GLY A 175 -21.96 -6.98 -2.33
CA GLY A 175 -22.66 -8.22 -2.05
C GLY A 175 -21.85 -9.28 -1.29
N MET A 176 -20.61 -9.00 -0.87
CA MET A 176 -19.94 -9.86 0.12
C MET A 176 -20.71 -9.84 1.44
N LYS A 177 -20.61 -10.92 2.23
CA LYS A 177 -21.30 -11.02 3.51
C LYS A 177 -20.29 -10.97 4.66
N LEU A 178 -20.52 -10.08 5.61
CA LEU A 178 -19.82 -10.09 6.89
C LEU A 178 -20.44 -11.19 7.76
N THR A 179 -19.62 -12.16 8.14
CA THR A 179 -20.06 -13.31 8.95
C THR A 179 -19.67 -13.17 10.42
N LYS A 180 -18.54 -12.51 10.69
CA LYS A 180 -18.07 -12.24 12.04
C LYS A 180 -17.17 -11.03 12.07
N THR A 181 -17.40 -10.12 13.01
CA THR A 181 -16.43 -9.09 13.38
C THR A 181 -15.64 -9.57 14.58
N ARG A 182 -14.31 -9.44 14.54
CA ARG A 182 -13.42 -10.02 15.56
C ARG A 182 -12.79 -8.96 16.45
N ARG A 183 -12.18 -7.96 15.83
CA ARG A 183 -11.45 -6.89 16.51
C ARG A 183 -11.57 -5.62 15.70
N ILE A 184 -11.63 -4.48 16.38
CA ILE A 184 -11.68 -3.19 15.70
C ILE A 184 -10.81 -2.18 16.42
N ILE A 185 -10.02 -1.45 15.62
CA ILE A 185 -9.27 -0.28 16.08
C ILE A 185 -9.99 0.95 15.54
N ARG A 186 -10.53 1.79 16.42
CA ARG A 186 -11.04 3.13 16.08
C ARG A 186 -9.90 4.13 16.14
N PHE A 187 -9.96 5.17 15.31
CA PHE A 187 -8.98 6.26 15.29
C PHE A 187 -9.60 7.56 14.76
N ARG A 188 -9.00 8.69 15.11
CA ARG A 188 -9.27 9.97 14.43
C ARG A 188 -8.64 10.00 13.06
N GLN A 189 -9.33 10.61 12.10
CA GLN A 189 -8.85 10.81 10.74
C GLN A 189 -9.24 12.19 10.19
N SER A 190 -8.47 12.66 9.21
CA SER A 190 -8.79 13.89 8.47
C SER A 190 -8.02 13.92 7.14
N PRO A 191 -8.39 14.76 6.15
CA PRO A 191 -7.66 14.87 4.89
C PRO A 191 -6.38 15.73 5.03
N TRP A 192 -5.61 15.52 6.09
CA TRP A 192 -4.46 16.35 6.48
C TRP A 192 -3.32 16.33 5.45
N LEU A 193 -3.17 15.24 4.69
CA LEU A 193 -2.11 15.09 3.69
C LEU A 193 -2.47 15.79 2.36
N LYS A 194 -3.74 16.19 2.17
CA LYS A 194 -4.25 16.78 0.93
C LYS A 194 -3.45 18.00 0.49
N HIS A 195 -3.17 18.91 1.42
CA HIS A 195 -2.44 20.14 1.12
C HIS A 195 -1.04 19.88 0.52
N TYR A 196 -0.33 18.87 1.04
CA TYR A 196 1.00 18.50 0.55
C TYR A 196 0.94 17.88 -0.85
N ILE A 197 -0.04 17.01 -1.11
CA ILE A 197 -0.23 16.39 -2.44
C ILE A 197 -0.63 17.42 -3.48
N ASP A 198 -1.54 18.34 -3.14
CA ASP A 198 -1.95 19.44 -4.02
C ASP A 198 -0.77 20.35 -4.35
N LEU A 199 0.06 20.69 -3.35
CA LEU A 199 1.28 21.48 -3.54
C LEU A 199 2.23 20.79 -4.54
N ASN A 200 2.57 19.53 -4.31
CA ASN A 200 3.49 18.80 -5.18
C ASN A 200 2.91 18.62 -6.59
N THR A 201 1.59 18.43 -6.71
CA THR A 201 0.91 18.35 -8.02
C THR A 201 0.99 19.68 -8.77
N ALA A 202 0.77 20.80 -8.09
CA ALA A 202 0.94 22.13 -8.68
C ALA A 202 2.40 22.40 -9.10
N LEU A 203 3.37 21.91 -8.32
CA LEU A 203 4.79 21.98 -8.66
C LEU A 203 5.15 21.10 -9.86
N CYS A 204 4.56 19.90 -9.99
CA CYS A 204 4.70 19.06 -11.19
C CYS A 204 4.21 19.78 -12.45
N THR A 205 3.08 20.50 -12.36
CA THR A 205 2.51 21.24 -13.51
C THR A 205 3.37 22.45 -13.89
N LYS A 206 4.02 23.09 -12.91
CA LYS A 206 4.90 24.25 -13.13
C LYS A 206 6.34 23.88 -13.47
N ALA A 207 6.71 22.60 -13.36
CA ALA A 207 8.06 22.12 -13.63
C ALA A 207 8.45 22.42 -15.08
N LYS A 208 9.68 22.88 -15.29
CA LYS A 208 10.19 23.23 -16.62
C LYS A 208 10.94 22.07 -17.27
N THR A 209 11.36 21.11 -16.46
CA THR A 209 12.14 19.95 -16.88
C THR A 209 11.49 18.66 -16.41
N ASP A 210 11.72 17.57 -17.14
CA ASP A 210 11.24 16.25 -16.76
C ASP A 210 11.84 15.81 -15.42
N SER A 211 13.11 16.12 -15.16
CA SER A 211 13.78 15.83 -13.89
C SER A 211 13.09 16.49 -12.68
N GLU A 212 12.68 17.75 -12.81
CA GLU A 212 11.92 18.44 -11.74
C GLU A 212 10.54 17.83 -11.55
N LYS A 213 9.85 17.52 -12.65
CA LYS A 213 8.53 16.89 -12.63
C LYS A 213 8.59 15.54 -11.93
N ASP A 214 9.58 14.72 -12.26
CA ASP A 214 9.79 13.40 -11.67
C ASP A 214 10.22 13.49 -10.20
N PHE A 215 10.99 14.51 -9.82
CA PHE A 215 11.28 14.78 -8.42
C PHE A 215 10.00 15.01 -7.59
N PHE A 216 9.10 15.89 -8.02
CA PHE A 216 7.86 16.14 -7.28
C PHE A 216 6.90 14.95 -7.27
N LYS A 217 6.85 14.16 -8.35
CA LYS A 217 6.13 12.86 -8.35
C LYS A 217 6.72 11.90 -7.33
N LEU A 218 8.05 11.77 -7.30
CA LEU A 218 8.75 10.92 -6.34
C LEU A 218 8.49 11.37 -4.90
N MET A 219 8.42 12.68 -4.65
CA MET A 219 8.10 13.23 -3.33
C MET A 219 6.72 12.77 -2.84
N ASN A 220 5.72 12.63 -3.70
CA ASN A 220 4.41 12.07 -3.31
C ASN A 220 4.52 10.58 -2.96
N VAL A 221 5.04 9.77 -3.90
CA VAL A 221 5.10 8.30 -3.75
C VAL A 221 5.98 7.89 -2.56
N SER A 222 7.04 8.66 -2.29
CA SER A 222 8.01 8.35 -1.24
C SER A 222 7.45 8.50 0.18
N VAL A 223 6.49 9.41 0.42
CA VAL A 223 5.83 9.53 1.73
C VAL A 223 5.21 8.19 2.10
N PHE A 224 4.39 7.63 1.20
CA PHE A 224 3.75 6.35 1.41
C PHE A 224 4.76 5.21 1.59
N GLY A 225 5.78 5.13 0.74
CA GLY A 225 6.83 4.12 0.89
C GLY A 225 7.54 4.20 2.26
N LYS A 226 7.72 5.42 2.79
CA LYS A 226 8.35 5.65 4.10
C LYS A 226 7.47 5.24 5.27
N THR A 227 6.15 5.39 5.16
CA THR A 227 5.21 4.94 6.21
C THR A 227 5.23 3.42 6.40
N MET A 228 5.49 2.64 5.34
CA MET A 228 5.55 1.18 5.37
C MET A 228 6.96 0.61 5.54
N GLU A 229 7.93 1.42 5.97
CA GLU A 229 9.30 0.96 6.10
C GLU A 229 9.42 -0.19 7.10
N ASN A 230 9.88 -1.35 6.64
CA ASN A 230 10.02 -2.52 7.50
C ASN A 230 11.29 -2.43 8.37
N ILE A 231 11.09 -2.04 9.62
CA ILE A 231 12.17 -1.83 10.59
C ILE A 231 12.86 -3.16 10.96
N ARG A 232 12.16 -4.31 10.88
CA ARG A 232 12.73 -5.64 11.18
C ARG A 232 13.81 -6.07 10.17
N LYS A 233 13.80 -5.50 8.97
CA LYS A 233 14.81 -5.79 7.93
C LYS A 233 16.07 -4.93 8.05
N ARG A 234 16.10 -3.94 8.95
CA ARG A 234 17.29 -3.09 9.13
C ARG A 234 18.44 -3.89 9.75
N VAL A 235 19.64 -3.70 9.20
CA VAL A 235 20.87 -4.35 9.66
C VAL A 235 21.83 -3.32 10.26
N ASP A 236 22.63 -3.73 11.23
CA ASP A 236 23.76 -2.94 11.75
C ASP A 236 25.03 -3.38 11.03
N VAL A 237 25.57 -2.53 10.16
CA VAL A 237 26.80 -2.83 9.41
C VAL A 237 27.96 -2.10 10.04
N ARG A 238 29.02 -2.84 10.40
CA ARG A 238 30.24 -2.30 10.99
C ARG A 238 31.41 -2.55 10.07
N LEU A 239 32.07 -1.47 9.63
CA LEU A 239 33.33 -1.56 8.91
C LEU A 239 34.47 -1.76 9.90
N VAL A 240 35.32 -2.75 9.65
CA VAL A 240 36.47 -3.10 10.48
C VAL A 240 37.72 -3.24 9.63
N ASN A 241 38.84 -2.76 10.16
CA ASN A 241 40.16 -2.83 9.52
C ASN A 241 41.20 -3.57 10.35
N ARG A 242 40.79 -4.20 11.46
CA ARG A 242 41.66 -4.97 12.36
C ARG A 242 41.02 -6.31 12.65
N GLU A 243 41.80 -7.38 12.52
CA GLU A 243 41.35 -8.75 12.76
C GLU A 243 40.75 -8.95 14.16
N LYS A 244 41.41 -8.43 15.20
CA LYS A 244 40.91 -8.50 16.59
C LYS A 244 39.49 -7.90 16.74
N GLN A 245 39.20 -6.80 16.04
CA GLN A 245 37.86 -6.20 16.07
C GLN A 245 36.83 -7.05 15.31
N ALA A 246 37.22 -7.60 14.16
CA ALA A 246 36.38 -8.49 13.38
C ALA A 246 36.00 -9.75 14.19
N LEU A 247 36.98 -10.41 14.81
CA LEU A 247 36.76 -11.58 15.67
C LEU A 247 35.82 -11.27 16.83
N LYS A 248 35.98 -10.11 17.48
CA LYS A 248 35.08 -9.66 18.56
C LYS A 248 33.63 -9.48 18.09
N LEU A 249 33.40 -9.04 16.85
CA LEU A 249 32.05 -8.89 16.30
C LEU A 249 31.44 -10.22 15.85
N VAL A 250 32.23 -11.09 15.21
CA VAL A 250 31.79 -12.42 14.77
C VAL A 250 31.40 -13.31 15.96
N ALA A 251 32.07 -13.15 17.10
CA ALA A 251 31.75 -13.89 18.32
C ALA A 251 30.43 -13.45 18.99
N LYS A 252 29.79 -12.35 18.56
CA LYS A 252 28.53 -11.90 19.16
C LYS A 252 27.33 -12.72 18.66
N PRO A 253 26.34 -13.01 19.49
CA PRO A 253 25.19 -13.84 19.13
C PRO A 253 24.28 -13.22 18.06
N ASN A 254 24.34 -11.90 17.88
CA ASN A 254 23.61 -11.19 16.84
C ASN A 254 24.41 -11.02 15.54
N PHE A 255 25.53 -11.72 15.37
CA PHE A 255 26.23 -11.77 14.09
C PHE A 255 25.34 -12.42 13.02
N ASP A 256 25.39 -11.88 11.79
CA ASP A 256 24.67 -12.42 10.64
C ASP A 256 25.64 -12.94 9.58
N ARG A 257 26.49 -12.06 9.05
CA ARG A 257 27.48 -12.41 8.02
C ARG A 257 28.63 -11.41 7.98
N ARG A 258 29.70 -11.77 7.27
CA ARG A 258 30.81 -10.86 6.93
C ARG A 258 31.02 -10.76 5.43
N VAL A 259 31.44 -9.59 4.97
CA VAL A 259 31.87 -9.33 3.59
C VAL A 259 33.27 -8.74 3.65
N VAL A 260 34.24 -9.39 3.02
CA VAL A 260 35.62 -8.91 2.97
C VAL A 260 35.79 -8.13 1.67
N PHE A 261 36.23 -6.87 1.75
CA PHE A 261 36.49 -6.04 0.58
C PHE A 261 37.96 -6.09 0.18
N THR A 262 38.85 -6.01 1.16
CA THR A 262 40.31 -6.10 0.99
C THR A 262 40.93 -6.80 2.19
N ASN A 263 42.23 -7.09 2.13
CA ASN A 263 42.97 -7.69 3.26
C ASN A 263 42.86 -6.88 4.56
N ASN A 264 42.62 -5.56 4.46
CA ASN A 264 42.56 -4.64 5.59
C ASN A 264 41.16 -4.03 5.79
N LEU A 265 40.12 -4.50 5.10
CA LEU A 265 38.78 -3.95 5.24
C LEU A 265 37.70 -5.01 5.05
N ALA A 266 36.84 -5.16 6.06
CA ALA A 266 35.66 -6.00 6.00
C ALA A 266 34.44 -5.28 6.58
N ALA A 267 33.25 -5.59 6.07
CA ALA A 267 31.97 -5.28 6.69
C ALA A 267 31.47 -6.48 7.49
N VAL A 268 31.08 -6.25 8.74
CA VAL A 268 30.40 -7.22 9.58
C VAL A 268 28.94 -6.80 9.72
N HIS A 269 28.03 -7.64 9.24
CA HIS A 269 26.59 -7.46 9.35
C HIS A 269 26.11 -8.08 10.65
N MET A 270 25.40 -7.28 11.44
CA MET A 270 24.82 -7.65 12.72
C MET A 270 23.30 -7.46 12.68
N LYS A 271 22.55 -8.39 13.27
CA LYS A 271 21.12 -8.25 13.52
C LYS A 271 20.89 -7.22 14.63
N LYS A 272 19.83 -6.42 14.51
CA LYS A 272 19.41 -5.49 15.56
C LYS A 272 18.76 -6.27 16.71
N THR A 273 19.24 -6.08 17.94
CA THR A 273 18.70 -6.73 19.15
C THR A 273 17.56 -5.95 19.79
N LYS A 274 17.47 -4.65 19.50
CA LYS A 274 16.36 -3.78 19.90
C LYS A 274 15.79 -3.14 18.63
N LEU A 275 14.48 -3.24 18.48
CA LEU A 275 13.73 -2.60 17.41
C LEU A 275 12.91 -1.47 18.01
N LYS A 276 12.97 -0.28 17.40
CA LYS A 276 12.15 0.87 17.76
C LYS A 276 11.18 1.09 16.61
N PHE A 277 9.89 0.91 16.86
CA PHE A 277 8.85 1.19 15.88
C PHE A 277 8.51 2.69 15.90
N ASP A 278 9.12 3.43 14.99
CA ASP A 278 9.02 4.91 14.88
C ASP A 278 8.46 5.35 13.52
N LYS A 279 7.62 4.50 12.93
CA LYS A 279 6.98 4.72 11.64
C LYS A 279 5.47 4.52 11.77
N PRO A 280 4.65 5.40 11.20
CA PRO A 280 3.19 5.30 11.24
C PRO A 280 2.69 4.27 10.21
N VAL A 281 2.91 2.98 10.48
CA VAL A 281 2.60 1.89 9.52
C VAL A 281 1.12 1.81 9.15
N TYR A 282 0.24 2.29 10.02
CA TYR A 282 -1.19 2.37 9.77
C TYR A 282 -1.53 3.23 8.53
N LEU A 283 -0.73 4.24 8.20
CA LEU A 283 -0.95 5.08 7.03
C LEU A 283 -0.80 4.28 5.75
N GLY A 284 0.26 3.48 5.66
CA GLY A 284 0.51 2.64 4.51
C GLY A 284 -0.62 1.63 4.28
N ALA A 285 -1.08 0.99 5.35
CA ALA A 285 -2.22 0.07 5.30
C ALA A 285 -3.50 0.75 4.81
N CYS A 286 -3.87 1.90 5.39
CA CYS A 286 -5.07 2.64 4.98
C CYS A 286 -4.97 3.17 3.53
N ILE A 287 -3.83 3.75 3.13
CA ILE A 287 -3.63 4.24 1.75
C ILE A 287 -3.75 3.10 0.74
N LEU A 288 -3.17 1.92 1.04
CA LEU A 288 -3.29 0.74 0.19
C LEU A 288 -4.71 0.25 0.05
N ASP A 289 -5.50 0.29 1.11
CA ASP A 289 -6.88 -0.18 1.08
C ASP A 289 -7.77 0.85 0.37
N ILE A 290 -7.69 2.13 0.75
CA ILE A 290 -8.42 3.22 0.10
C ILE A 290 -8.12 3.22 -1.41
N SER A 291 -6.87 3.02 -1.85
CA SER A 291 -6.59 3.00 -3.29
C SER A 291 -7.28 1.87 -4.05
N LYS A 292 -7.52 0.72 -3.41
CA LYS A 292 -8.28 -0.38 -4.03
C LYS A 292 -9.75 0.00 -4.24
N THR A 293 -10.33 0.87 -3.42
CA THR A 293 -11.74 1.25 -3.58
C THR A 293 -11.98 1.97 -4.90
N LEU A 294 -11.08 2.87 -5.30
CA LEU A 294 -11.15 3.53 -6.61
C LEU A 294 -11.08 2.53 -7.76
N MET A 295 -10.18 1.54 -7.69
CA MET A 295 -10.03 0.54 -8.75
C MET A 295 -11.24 -0.38 -8.85
N TYR A 296 -11.80 -0.80 -7.72
CA TYR A 296 -13.01 -1.64 -7.70
C TYR A 296 -14.24 -0.86 -8.15
N ASP A 297 -14.41 0.40 -7.73
CA ASP A 297 -15.49 1.25 -8.19
C ASP A 297 -15.37 1.57 -9.69
N PHE A 298 -14.16 1.81 -10.20
CA PHE A 298 -13.96 1.97 -11.64
C PHE A 298 -14.37 0.71 -12.42
N HIS A 299 -13.94 -0.48 -11.96
CA HIS A 299 -14.27 -1.71 -12.65
C HIS A 299 -15.76 -2.09 -12.51
N TYR A 300 -16.29 -2.22 -11.30
CA TYR A 300 -17.66 -2.69 -11.05
C TYR A 300 -18.71 -1.57 -11.13
N GLY A 301 -18.35 -0.36 -10.74
CA GLY A 301 -19.22 0.82 -10.73
C GLY A 301 -19.34 1.50 -12.09
N PHE A 302 -18.33 1.41 -12.96
CA PHE A 302 -18.33 2.02 -14.29
C PHE A 302 -18.19 0.99 -15.43
N ILE A 303 -17.07 0.27 -15.54
CA ILE A 303 -16.79 -0.62 -16.70
C ILE A 303 -17.86 -1.72 -16.84
N ARG A 304 -18.14 -2.47 -15.78
CA ARG A 304 -19.12 -3.55 -15.80
C ARG A 304 -20.55 -3.05 -16.04
N LYS A 305 -20.90 -1.84 -15.57
CA LYS A 305 -22.22 -1.26 -15.84
C LYS A 305 -22.37 -0.82 -17.30
N MET A 306 -21.31 -0.26 -17.88
CA MET A 306 -21.34 0.26 -19.26
C MET A 306 -21.23 -0.85 -20.31
N TYR A 307 -20.40 -1.86 -20.06
CA TYR A 307 -20.03 -2.86 -21.07
C TYR A 307 -20.47 -4.29 -20.74
N GLY A 308 -20.95 -4.56 -19.52
CA GLY A 308 -21.34 -5.89 -19.08
C GLY A 308 -20.19 -6.90 -19.23
N ASP A 309 -20.49 -8.05 -19.83
CA ASP A 309 -19.53 -9.13 -20.10
C ASP A 309 -18.66 -8.88 -21.34
N ASN A 310 -18.84 -7.77 -22.07
CA ASN A 310 -18.06 -7.44 -23.27
C ASN A 310 -16.71 -6.78 -22.97
N ALA A 311 -16.40 -6.49 -21.71
CA ALA A 311 -15.13 -5.91 -21.27
C ALA A 311 -14.44 -6.79 -20.21
N PRO A 312 -14.09 -8.06 -20.54
CA PRO A 312 -13.36 -8.91 -19.62
C PRO A 312 -11.95 -8.38 -19.39
N LEU A 313 -11.42 -8.60 -18.20
CA LEU A 313 -10.01 -8.28 -17.89
C LEU A 313 -9.10 -9.38 -18.42
N PHE A 314 -7.93 -9.01 -18.92
CA PHE A 314 -6.92 -9.94 -19.44
C PHE A 314 -5.73 -10.01 -18.50
#